data_AF-A0A314ZN10-F1
#
_entry.id   AF-A0A314ZN10-F1
#
_cell.length_a   1.000
_cell.length_b   1.000
_cell.length_c   1.000
_cell.angle_alpha   90.00
_cell.angle_beta   90.00
_cell.angle_gamma   90.00
#
_symmetry.space_group_name_H-M   'P 1'
#
loop_
_entity.id
_entity.type
_entity.pdbx_description
1 polymer ?
#
loop_
_entity_poly.entity_id
_entity_poly.type
_entity_poly.pdbx_seq_one_letter_code
_entity_poly.pdbx_strand_id
1 'polypeptide(L)'
;MSVDALIALVNMISNPVNSTVPIAAEMLKKAGTFDEKKLFGVTMLDVVRAKTFYAGKADVEASEVDVPVVGGHAGITILPLFSQVTLKSKALSDEEIKALTKRTQDGGTEVVEAKAGKGSATLSMAYAGAIFADACLKGLNGVPDVVECSFVQSSVTELPFFASKVRLGKNGVEEVLGLGPLSDHEKQGLQSLIPELKASIEKGIKFAKETFSLLLPSIWGDLLSSPTGRCSDGFLVIDFIAEFLGLPLVPPYLESHSINQSVQNFEGGVNFAVVGATTLDAASLEAMGDSNTYTNNSLGIQLDWFKEIMPYLSNTSSRKSIEQVETYVPLIIEAIVSSINELIELGAATLLVPGNLPIGCLPIYLTKYESSDTTQYDPSTG
;
A
#
# COMPACT_ATOMS: atom_id res chain seq x y z
N MET A 1 -19.94 29.55 -1.21
CA MET A 1 -19.72 28.57 -0.13
C MET A 1 -18.41 27.88 -0.45
N SER A 2 -17.38 28.07 0.37
CA SER A 2 -16.12 27.34 0.23
C SER A 2 -16.43 25.85 0.36
N VAL A 3 -15.85 25.05 -0.52
CA VAL A 3 -15.84 23.60 -0.33
C VAL A 3 -14.95 23.37 0.89
N ASP A 4 -15.56 23.21 2.06
CA ASP A 4 -14.92 22.59 3.21
C ASP A 4 -14.59 21.15 2.80
N ALA A 5 -13.49 20.98 2.08
CA ALA A 5 -12.97 19.67 1.77
C ALA A 5 -12.62 19.05 3.13
N LEU A 6 -13.43 18.09 3.58
CA LEU A 6 -13.08 17.18 4.66
C LEU A 6 -11.78 16.47 4.25
N ILE A 7 -10.63 17.03 4.58
CA ILE A 7 -9.35 16.35 4.41
C ILE A 7 -9.34 15.22 5.43
N ALA A 8 -9.34 13.99 4.93
CA ALA A 8 -9.25 12.77 5.71
C ALA A 8 -7.93 12.70 6.49
N LEU A 9 -7.90 11.93 7.58
CA LEU A 9 -6.64 11.54 8.21
C LEU A 9 -5.97 10.46 7.35
N VAL A 10 -4.71 10.67 6.97
CA VAL A 10 -3.94 9.77 6.11
C VAL A 10 -2.94 9.00 6.95
N ASN A 11 -3.24 7.72 7.20
CA ASN A 11 -2.39 6.80 7.95
C ASN A 11 -1.53 5.96 6.99
N MET A 12 -0.32 6.44 6.71
CA MET A 12 0.64 5.83 5.78
C MET A 12 1.36 4.63 6.42
N ILE A 13 1.11 3.43 5.89
CA ILE A 13 1.80 2.18 6.29
C ILE A 13 2.83 1.76 5.23
N SER A 14 2.70 2.23 3.99
CA SER A 14 3.52 1.82 2.86
C SER A 14 5.00 2.06 3.14
N ASN A 15 5.76 0.97 3.15
CA ASN A 15 7.20 1.03 3.35
C ASN A 15 7.93 1.52 2.10
N PRO A 16 9.07 2.23 2.26
CA PRO A 16 9.67 2.65 3.53
C PRO A 16 9.03 3.95 4.09
N VAL A 17 8.44 3.89 5.29
CA VAL A 17 7.70 5.02 5.90
C VAL A 17 8.55 6.31 6.00
N ASN A 18 9.84 6.17 6.33
CA ASN A 18 10.79 7.29 6.42
C ASN A 18 10.91 8.12 5.13
N SER A 19 10.53 7.57 3.98
CA SER A 19 10.54 8.26 2.68
C SER A 19 9.14 8.46 2.09
N THR A 20 8.21 7.51 2.27
CA THR A 20 6.86 7.60 1.70
C THR A 20 6.01 8.70 2.34
N VAL A 21 6.21 8.99 3.64
CA VAL A 21 5.55 10.14 4.29
C VAL A 21 6.03 11.47 3.74
N PRO A 22 7.34 11.76 3.62
CA PRO A 22 7.83 12.95 2.94
C PRO A 22 7.35 13.05 1.49
N ILE A 23 7.27 11.93 0.76
CA ILE A 23 6.68 11.91 -0.60
C ILE A 23 5.24 12.40 -0.54
N ALA A 24 4.40 11.79 0.30
CA ALA A 24 2.99 12.16 0.42
C ALA A 24 2.82 13.64 0.83
N ALA A 25 3.65 14.14 1.75
CA ALA A 25 3.64 15.54 2.14
C ALA A 25 3.92 16.47 0.97
N GLU A 26 4.98 16.22 0.20
CA GLU A 26 5.30 17.03 -0.98
C GLU A 26 4.22 16.92 -2.07
N MET A 27 3.60 15.73 -2.23
CA MET A 27 2.47 15.54 -3.14
C MET A 27 1.27 16.43 -2.76
N LEU A 28 0.88 16.40 -1.50
CA LEU A 28 -0.22 17.18 -0.97
C LEU A 28 0.09 18.69 -0.99
N LYS A 29 1.35 19.09 -0.75
CA LYS A 29 1.76 20.51 -0.81
C LYS A 29 1.60 21.04 -2.21
N LYS A 30 2.00 20.25 -3.22
CA LYS A 30 1.85 20.61 -4.62
C LYS A 30 0.38 20.69 -5.04
N ALA A 31 -0.47 19.81 -4.51
CA ALA A 31 -1.91 19.85 -4.73
C ALA A 31 -2.64 20.99 -3.97
N GLY A 32 -1.94 21.72 -3.09
CA GLY A 32 -2.54 22.78 -2.27
C GLY A 32 -3.45 22.28 -1.15
N THR A 33 -3.37 20.99 -0.81
CA THR A 33 -4.25 20.33 0.19
C THR A 33 -3.48 19.76 1.38
N PHE A 34 -2.20 20.12 1.54
CA PHE A 34 -1.39 19.64 2.65
C PHE A 34 -1.82 20.25 3.98
N ASP A 35 -2.14 19.37 4.92
CA ASP A 35 -2.34 19.69 6.32
C ASP A 35 -1.41 18.79 7.14
N GLU A 36 -0.42 19.40 7.79
CA GLU A 36 0.58 18.71 8.60
C GLU A 36 -0.04 17.94 9.77
N LYS A 37 -1.25 18.33 10.21
CA LYS A 37 -1.96 17.67 11.30
C LYS A 37 -2.64 16.37 10.88
N LYS A 38 -2.72 16.10 9.57
CA LYS A 38 -3.54 15.01 9.03
C LYS A 38 -2.75 13.92 8.31
N LEU A 39 -1.43 14.06 8.21
CA LEU A 39 -0.56 13.05 7.60
C LEU A 39 0.28 12.34 8.67
N PHE A 40 0.13 11.02 8.74
CA PHE A 40 0.75 10.17 9.74
C PHE A 40 1.52 9.04 9.07
N GLY A 41 2.77 8.82 9.44
CA GLY A 41 3.47 7.55 9.23
C GLY A 41 3.22 6.62 10.40
N VAL A 42 2.59 5.48 10.13
CA VAL A 42 2.22 4.52 11.16
C VAL A 42 3.45 3.75 11.62
N THR A 43 4.00 4.15 12.78
CA THR A 43 5.14 3.49 13.45
C THR A 43 4.70 2.59 14.61
N MET A 44 3.39 2.36 14.75
CA MET A 44 2.80 1.67 15.90
C MET A 44 3.32 0.24 16.08
N LEU A 45 3.75 -0.42 15.00
CA LEU A 45 4.31 -1.77 15.10
C LEU A 45 5.61 -1.80 15.92
N ASP A 46 6.41 -0.74 15.88
CA ASP A 46 7.64 -0.66 16.65
C ASP A 46 7.33 -0.51 18.14
N VAL A 47 6.31 0.28 18.47
CA VAL A 47 5.78 0.40 19.84
C VAL A 47 5.26 -0.95 20.34
N VAL A 48 4.44 -1.64 19.53
CA VAL A 48 3.93 -2.98 19.88
C VAL A 48 5.07 -3.97 20.13
N ARG A 49 6.11 -3.96 19.29
CA ARG A 49 7.31 -4.79 19.47
C ARG A 49 8.06 -4.43 20.75
N ALA A 50 8.37 -3.16 20.96
CA ALA A 50 9.12 -2.69 22.12
C ALA A 50 8.40 -3.05 23.43
N LYS A 51 7.07 -2.85 23.49
CA LYS A 51 6.22 -3.27 24.61
C LYS A 51 6.31 -4.77 24.85
N THR A 52 6.11 -5.58 23.80
CA THR A 52 6.12 -7.04 23.89
C THR A 52 7.47 -7.58 24.35
N PHE A 53 8.57 -7.05 23.80
CA PHE A 53 9.92 -7.50 24.14
C PHE A 53 10.33 -7.08 25.54
N TYR A 54 10.00 -5.85 25.96
CA TYR A 54 10.24 -5.40 27.32
C TYR A 54 9.44 -6.24 28.32
N ALA A 55 8.15 -6.44 28.07
CA ALA A 55 7.26 -7.18 28.95
C ALA A 55 7.75 -8.61 29.20
N GLY A 56 8.11 -9.34 28.12
CA GLY A 56 8.68 -10.68 28.25
C GLY A 56 10.03 -10.74 28.97
N LYS A 57 10.83 -9.66 28.92
CA LYS A 57 12.13 -9.60 29.60
C LYS A 57 12.01 -9.18 31.07
N ALA A 58 11.05 -8.33 31.38
CA ALA A 58 10.73 -7.83 32.72
C ALA A 58 9.74 -8.71 33.49
N ASP A 59 9.22 -9.77 32.87
CA ASP A 59 8.25 -10.72 33.44
C ASP A 59 6.96 -10.01 33.90
N VAL A 60 6.39 -9.21 33.00
CA VAL A 60 5.12 -8.47 33.19
C VAL A 60 4.22 -8.64 31.98
N GLU A 61 2.94 -8.30 32.14
CA GLU A 61 1.97 -8.32 31.06
C GLU A 61 2.18 -7.14 30.10
N ALA A 62 2.14 -7.40 28.79
CA ALA A 62 2.38 -6.38 27.76
C ALA A 62 1.30 -5.26 27.75
N SER A 63 0.10 -5.56 28.25
CA SER A 63 -0.99 -4.59 28.39
C SER A 63 -0.75 -3.54 29.48
N GLU A 64 0.14 -3.81 30.43
CA GLU A 64 0.47 -2.90 31.55
C GLU A 64 1.66 -1.98 31.27
N VAL A 65 2.30 -2.17 30.11
CA VAL A 65 3.54 -1.51 29.72
C VAL A 65 3.31 -0.53 28.58
N ASP A 66 3.83 0.70 28.73
CA ASP A 66 4.00 1.65 27.62
C ASP A 66 5.48 1.93 27.39
N VAL A 67 5.94 1.79 26.15
CA VAL A 67 7.31 2.13 25.71
C VAL A 67 7.20 3.11 24.55
N PRO A 68 7.61 4.38 24.72
CA PRO A 68 7.69 5.31 23.61
C PRO A 68 8.73 4.84 22.60
N VAL A 69 8.43 4.89 21.31
CA VAL A 69 9.41 4.64 20.24
C VAL A 69 9.44 5.85 19.33
N VAL A 70 10.63 6.42 19.16
CA VAL A 70 10.87 7.68 18.45
C VAL A 70 11.84 7.49 17.28
N GLY A 71 12.01 8.52 16.43
CA GLY A 71 12.92 8.47 15.29
C GLY A 71 12.21 8.22 13.96
N GLY A 72 12.37 7.02 13.41
CA GLY A 72 11.79 6.54 12.15
C GLY A 72 11.33 5.08 12.26
N HIS A 73 11.16 4.42 11.11
CA HIS A 73 10.59 3.06 10.99
C HIS A 73 11.52 2.08 10.23
N ALA A 74 12.84 2.28 10.30
CA ALA A 74 13.79 1.39 9.62
C ALA A 74 15.12 1.29 10.37
N GLY A 75 15.57 0.07 10.68
CA GLY A 75 16.88 -0.19 11.25
C GLY A 75 17.16 0.68 12.47
N ILE A 76 18.33 1.34 12.51
CA ILE A 76 18.75 2.16 13.65
C ILE A 76 17.87 3.40 13.87
N THR A 77 17.05 3.78 12.88
CA THR A 77 16.11 4.90 13.04
C THR A 77 15.00 4.61 14.04
N ILE A 78 14.76 3.35 14.37
CA ILE A 78 13.80 2.94 15.40
C ILE A 78 14.49 3.08 16.77
N LEU A 79 14.09 4.07 17.58
CA LEU A 79 14.68 4.33 18.90
C LEU A 79 13.65 4.12 20.02
N PRO A 80 13.59 2.92 20.63
CA PRO A 80 12.76 2.69 21.82
C PRO A 80 13.35 3.39 23.05
N LEU A 81 12.52 4.16 23.74
CA LEU A 81 12.89 4.90 24.95
C LEU A 81 12.59 4.08 26.21
N PHE A 82 13.32 2.99 26.41
CA PHE A 82 13.12 2.11 27.57
C PHE A 82 13.37 2.79 28.92
N SER A 83 14.10 3.91 28.96
CA SER A 83 14.25 4.72 30.19
C SER A 83 12.90 5.28 30.68
N GLN A 84 11.93 5.45 29.78
CA GLN A 84 10.62 6.07 30.00
C GLN A 84 9.47 5.06 30.15
N VAL A 85 9.76 3.78 30.33
CA VAL A 85 8.72 2.76 30.50
C VAL A 85 7.85 3.03 31.74
N THR A 86 6.54 2.86 31.62
CA THR A 86 5.56 3.20 32.68
C THR A 86 5.62 2.27 33.89
N LEU A 87 5.92 0.99 33.68
CA LEU A 87 5.98 -0.02 34.73
C LEU A 87 7.37 -0.68 34.76
N LYS A 88 8.04 -0.57 35.91
CA LYS A 88 9.33 -1.21 36.17
C LYS A 88 9.17 -2.21 37.32
N SER A 89 8.79 -3.45 37.00
CA SER A 89 8.81 -4.56 37.97
C SER A 89 10.24 -5.01 38.29
N LYS A 90 11.13 -4.91 37.30
CA LYS A 90 12.52 -5.35 37.33
C LYS A 90 13.42 -4.31 36.68
N ALA A 91 14.49 -3.92 37.37
CA ALA A 91 15.54 -3.10 36.77
C ALA A 91 16.35 -3.99 35.78
N LEU A 92 16.22 -3.70 34.49
CA LEU A 92 17.02 -4.35 33.45
C LEU A 92 18.42 -3.73 33.39
N SER A 93 19.43 -4.53 33.09
CA SER A 93 20.81 -4.03 32.93
C SER A 93 20.99 -3.27 31.62
N ASP A 94 22.05 -2.46 31.51
CA ASP A 94 22.37 -1.73 30.29
C ASP A 94 22.57 -2.65 29.07
N GLU A 95 23.12 -3.84 29.28
CA GLU A 95 23.28 -4.88 28.25
C GLU A 95 21.93 -5.42 27.79
N GLU A 96 21.00 -5.64 28.73
CA GLU A 96 19.64 -6.08 28.41
C GLU A 96 18.88 -5.01 27.64
N ILE A 97 19.02 -3.74 28.02
CA ILE A 97 18.42 -2.60 27.31
C ILE A 97 19.00 -2.49 25.90
N LYS A 98 20.32 -2.58 25.72
CA LYS A 98 20.96 -2.56 24.39
C LYS A 98 20.49 -3.72 23.51
N ALA A 99 20.36 -4.92 24.07
CA ALA A 99 19.85 -6.08 23.35
C ALA A 99 18.39 -5.91 22.93
N LEU A 100 17.54 -5.36 23.81
CA LEU A 100 16.14 -5.04 23.50
C LEU A 100 16.03 -3.96 22.42
N THR A 101 16.87 -2.92 22.47
CA THR A 101 16.94 -1.88 21.44
C THR A 101 17.25 -2.50 20.09
N LYS A 102 18.32 -3.32 20.01
CA LYS A 102 18.72 -3.99 18.78
C LYS A 102 17.63 -4.92 18.24
N ARG A 103 17.01 -5.73 19.10
CA ARG A 103 15.91 -6.61 18.69
C ARG A 103 14.69 -5.83 18.19
N THR A 104 14.38 -4.67 18.78
CA THR A 104 13.29 -3.82 18.32
C THR A 104 13.56 -3.28 16.91
N GLN A 105 14.80 -2.82 16.67
CA GLN A 105 15.26 -2.33 15.36
C GLN A 105 15.23 -3.43 14.29
N ASP A 106 15.62 -4.64 14.65
CA ASP A 106 15.70 -5.79 13.75
C ASP A 106 14.39 -6.59 13.68
N GLY A 107 13.34 -6.19 14.40
CA GLY A 107 12.10 -6.97 14.51
C GLY A 107 11.37 -7.18 13.18
N GLY A 108 11.62 -6.34 12.17
CA GLY A 108 11.18 -6.58 10.80
C GLY A 108 11.93 -7.74 10.14
N THR A 109 13.26 -7.72 10.27
CA THR A 109 14.16 -8.75 9.76
C THR A 109 13.93 -10.10 10.42
N GLU A 110 13.77 -10.15 11.75
CA GLU A 110 13.47 -11.38 12.51
C GLU A 110 12.23 -12.09 11.95
N VAL A 111 11.19 -11.34 11.56
CA VAL A 111 9.98 -11.90 10.95
C VAL A 111 10.20 -12.38 9.52
N VAL A 112 10.97 -11.63 8.71
CA VAL A 112 11.31 -12.05 7.35
C VAL A 112 12.14 -13.33 7.37
N GLU A 113 13.10 -13.43 8.27
CA GLU A 113 13.94 -14.62 8.48
C GLU A 113 13.12 -15.80 8.97
N ALA A 114 12.24 -15.60 9.96
CA ALA A 114 11.33 -16.64 10.45
C ALA A 114 10.35 -17.12 9.37
N LYS A 115 10.02 -16.25 8.40
CA LYS A 115 9.23 -16.58 7.22
C LYS A 115 10.08 -17.09 6.04
N ALA A 116 11.37 -17.35 6.24
CA ALA A 116 12.31 -17.79 5.21
C ALA A 116 12.28 -16.90 3.94
N GLY A 117 12.19 -15.58 4.14
CA GLY A 117 12.13 -14.59 3.05
C GLY A 117 10.77 -14.46 2.36
N LYS A 118 9.75 -15.24 2.76
CA LYS A 118 8.41 -15.26 2.12
C LYS A 118 7.49 -14.12 2.58
N GLY A 119 8.06 -12.91 2.70
CA GLY A 119 7.36 -11.70 3.12
C GLY A 119 7.61 -11.29 4.57
N SER A 120 7.10 -10.11 4.93
CA SER A 120 7.32 -9.46 6.22
C SER A 120 6.12 -9.62 7.18
N ALA A 121 6.09 -8.86 8.27
CA ALA A 121 5.01 -8.85 9.24
C ALA A 121 3.67 -8.42 8.59
N THR A 122 2.65 -9.26 8.71
CA THR A 122 1.29 -9.01 8.17
C THR A 122 0.28 -8.85 9.30
N LEU A 123 0.04 -9.90 10.09
CA LEU A 123 -0.95 -9.89 11.17
C LEU A 123 -0.63 -8.86 12.26
N SER A 124 0.62 -8.80 12.71
CA SER A 124 1.05 -7.81 13.71
C SER A 124 1.01 -6.39 13.16
N MET A 125 1.26 -6.19 11.86
CA MET A 125 1.09 -4.89 11.22
C MET A 125 -0.39 -4.49 11.12
N ALA A 126 -1.28 -5.42 10.79
CA ALA A 126 -2.72 -5.17 10.77
C ALA A 126 -3.23 -4.77 12.17
N TYR A 127 -2.79 -5.49 13.22
CA TYR A 127 -3.08 -5.15 14.61
C TYR A 127 -2.57 -3.74 14.98
N ALA A 128 -1.32 -3.41 14.66
CA ALA A 128 -0.74 -2.10 14.94
C ALA A 128 -1.43 -0.97 14.16
N GLY A 129 -1.79 -1.23 12.90
CA GLY A 129 -2.57 -0.31 12.07
C GLY A 129 -3.96 -0.06 12.65
N ALA A 130 -4.63 -1.10 13.14
CA ALA A 130 -5.94 -1.00 13.79
C ALA A 130 -5.88 -0.18 15.09
N ILE A 131 -4.86 -0.40 15.93
CA ILE A 131 -4.65 0.41 17.16
C ILE A 131 -4.52 1.89 16.80
N PHE A 132 -3.65 2.22 15.85
CA PHE A 132 -3.40 3.61 15.49
C PHE A 132 -4.63 4.25 14.83
N ALA A 133 -5.35 3.52 13.97
CA ALA A 133 -6.61 3.98 13.40
C ALA A 133 -7.68 4.22 14.47
N ASP A 134 -7.83 3.33 15.45
CA ASP A 134 -8.74 3.49 16.59
C ASP A 134 -8.37 4.73 17.43
N ALA A 135 -7.07 4.99 17.65
CA ALA A 135 -6.61 6.20 18.31
C ALA A 135 -6.99 7.47 17.52
N CYS A 136 -6.80 7.46 16.20
CA CYS A 136 -7.28 8.56 15.34
C CYS A 136 -8.79 8.77 15.46
N LEU A 137 -9.60 7.69 15.44
CA LEU A 137 -11.05 7.76 15.60
C LEU A 137 -11.47 8.31 16.98
N LYS A 138 -10.79 7.89 18.05
CA LYS A 138 -10.98 8.44 19.41
C LYS A 138 -10.68 9.94 19.44
N GLY A 139 -9.58 10.37 18.82
CA GLY A 139 -9.23 11.79 18.67
C GLY A 139 -10.32 12.58 17.93
N LEU A 140 -10.80 12.07 16.79
CA LEU A 140 -11.91 12.67 16.02
C LEU A 140 -13.20 12.78 16.84
N ASN A 141 -13.48 11.78 17.68
CA ASN A 141 -14.62 11.78 18.60
C ASN A 141 -14.43 12.69 19.82
N GLY A 142 -13.29 13.36 19.96
CA GLY A 142 -13.00 14.27 21.07
C GLY A 142 -12.75 13.58 22.40
N VAL A 143 -12.32 12.31 22.38
CA VAL A 143 -11.80 11.65 23.58
C VAL A 143 -10.54 12.40 24.00
N PRO A 144 -10.44 12.87 25.26
CA PRO A 144 -9.27 13.60 25.72
C PRO A 144 -8.06 12.68 25.86
N ASP A 145 -6.86 13.26 25.79
CA ASP A 145 -5.59 12.60 26.11
C ASP A 145 -5.26 11.33 25.31
N VAL A 146 -5.74 11.25 24.06
CA VAL A 146 -5.32 10.19 23.13
C VAL A 146 -3.91 10.51 22.62
N VAL A 147 -2.93 9.70 23.02
CA VAL A 147 -1.52 9.91 22.68
C VAL A 147 -0.92 8.63 22.12
N GLU A 148 -0.32 8.72 20.94
CA GLU A 148 0.37 7.61 20.28
C GLU A 148 1.69 8.07 19.65
N CYS A 149 2.60 7.15 19.34
CA CYS A 149 3.80 7.49 18.56
C CYS A 149 3.52 7.40 17.06
N SER A 150 3.88 8.44 16.32
CA SER A 150 3.72 8.49 14.86
C SER A 150 4.80 9.33 14.20
N PHE A 151 5.21 8.95 12.99
CA PHE A 151 6.12 9.72 12.16
C PHE A 151 5.36 10.83 11.44
N VAL A 152 5.55 12.08 11.89
CA VAL A 152 4.80 13.25 11.40
C VAL A 152 5.74 14.39 11.03
N GLN A 153 5.21 15.43 10.36
CA GLN A 153 5.95 16.69 10.25
C GLN A 153 6.19 17.23 11.67
N SER A 154 7.44 17.52 12.00
CA SER A 154 7.86 17.74 13.38
C SER A 154 8.97 18.78 13.48
N SER A 155 9.03 19.45 14.62
CA SER A 155 10.11 20.36 15.02
C SER A 155 10.84 19.88 16.29
N VAL A 156 10.63 18.63 16.69
CA VAL A 156 11.27 18.04 17.89
C VAL A 156 12.78 17.89 17.70
N THR A 157 13.23 17.75 16.46
CA THR A 157 14.63 17.75 16.05
C THR A 157 14.82 18.75 14.90
N GLU A 158 16.04 18.84 14.36
CA GLU A 158 16.33 19.61 13.14
C GLU A 158 15.74 19.01 11.86
N LEU A 159 15.22 17.77 11.92
CA LEU A 159 14.65 17.08 10.78
C LEU A 159 13.18 17.49 10.59
N PRO A 160 12.72 17.67 9.33
CA PRO A 160 11.34 18.12 9.06
C PRO A 160 10.29 17.05 9.36
N PHE A 161 10.69 15.78 9.50
CA PHE A 161 9.83 14.67 9.91
C PHE A 161 10.52 13.86 10.99
N PHE A 162 9.77 13.46 12.01
CA PHE A 162 10.29 12.67 13.12
C PHE A 162 9.16 11.93 13.84
N ALA A 163 9.41 10.68 14.23
CA ALA A 163 8.48 9.92 15.05
C ALA A 163 8.64 10.31 16.51
N SER A 164 7.55 10.73 17.14
CA SER A 164 7.47 11.07 18.55
C SER A 164 6.04 10.88 19.05
N LYS A 165 5.81 11.08 20.35
CA LYS A 165 4.43 11.08 20.89
C LYS A 165 3.65 12.24 20.28
N VAL A 166 2.46 11.97 19.77
CA VAL A 166 1.54 12.97 19.25
C VAL A 166 0.22 12.85 19.99
N ARG A 167 -0.34 14.00 20.40
CA ARG A 167 -1.69 14.09 20.93
C ARG A 167 -2.67 14.21 19.77
N LEU A 168 -3.62 13.30 19.72
CA LEU A 168 -4.66 13.25 18.70
C LEU A 168 -5.93 13.92 19.24
N GLY A 169 -6.58 14.69 18.38
CA GLY A 169 -7.87 15.29 18.68
C GLY A 169 -8.70 15.53 17.43
N LYS A 170 -9.65 16.46 17.50
CA LYS A 170 -10.73 16.57 16.50
C LYS A 170 -10.26 16.91 15.09
N ASN A 171 -9.05 17.44 14.95
CA ASN A 171 -8.47 17.88 13.68
C ASN A 171 -7.19 17.11 13.30
N GLY A 172 -6.95 15.94 13.91
CA GLY A 172 -5.70 15.19 13.75
C GLY A 172 -4.71 15.50 14.88
N VAL A 173 -3.45 15.81 14.55
CA VAL A 173 -2.42 16.19 15.54
C VAL A 173 -2.78 17.53 16.19
N GLU A 174 -3.00 17.52 17.51
CA GLU A 174 -3.15 18.73 18.32
C GLU A 174 -1.81 19.20 18.89
N GLU A 175 -0.94 18.26 19.26
CA GLU A 175 0.36 18.53 19.87
C GLU A 175 1.36 17.46 19.45
N VAL A 176 2.58 17.88 19.05
CA VAL A 176 3.73 16.99 18.92
C VAL A 176 4.56 17.13 20.18
N LEU A 177 4.59 16.09 21.00
CA LEU A 177 5.25 16.10 22.30
C LEU A 177 6.76 15.95 22.13
N GLY A 178 7.52 16.65 22.97
CA GLY A 178 8.98 16.52 23.02
C GLY A 178 9.44 15.14 23.47
N LEU A 179 10.74 14.86 23.29
CA LEU A 179 11.33 13.55 23.60
C LEU A 179 11.38 13.22 25.10
N GLY A 180 11.21 14.21 25.98
CA GLY A 180 11.39 14.02 27.41
C GLY A 180 12.85 13.71 27.81
N PRO A 181 13.08 13.19 29.02
CA PRO A 181 14.42 12.83 29.47
C PRO A 181 14.95 11.60 28.72
N LEU A 182 16.21 11.66 28.29
CA LEU A 182 16.90 10.57 27.61
C LEU A 182 18.09 10.08 28.44
N SER A 183 18.27 8.77 28.50
CA SER A 183 19.50 8.13 28.99
C SER A 183 20.66 8.37 28.03
N ASP A 184 21.89 8.10 28.47
CA ASP A 184 23.07 8.32 27.62
C ASP A 184 23.10 7.36 26.42
N HIS A 185 22.59 6.14 26.57
CA HIS A 185 22.40 5.21 25.45
C HIS A 185 21.42 5.76 24.41
N GLU A 186 20.28 6.30 24.85
CA GLU A 186 19.26 6.86 23.96
C GLU A 186 19.75 8.15 23.28
N LYS A 187 20.52 9.00 23.97
CA LYS A 187 21.16 10.18 23.36
C LYS A 187 22.13 9.77 22.24
N GLN A 188 22.95 8.75 22.47
CA GLN A 188 23.87 8.22 21.44
C GLN A 188 23.10 7.61 20.26
N GLY A 189 22.03 6.87 20.55
CA GLY A 189 21.11 6.34 19.54
C GLY A 189 20.48 7.45 18.69
N LEU A 190 20.00 8.52 19.33
CA LEU A 190 19.43 9.68 18.65
C LEU A 190 20.46 10.38 17.75
N GLN A 191 21.70 10.56 18.22
CA GLN A 191 22.76 11.14 17.38
C GLN A 191 23.08 10.25 16.17
N SER A 192 23.05 8.93 16.36
CA SER A 192 23.40 7.96 15.30
C SER A 192 22.31 7.85 14.22
N LEU A 193 21.03 7.97 14.60
CA LEU A 193 19.93 7.82 13.65
C LEU A 193 19.67 9.05 12.78
N ILE A 194 20.02 10.25 13.26
CA ILE A 194 19.71 11.52 12.58
C ILE A 194 20.23 11.53 11.14
N PRO A 195 21.50 11.17 10.84
CA PRO A 195 22.01 11.15 9.47
C PRO A 195 21.27 10.18 8.54
N GLU A 196 20.94 8.97 9.03
CA GLU A 196 20.25 7.95 8.23
C GLU A 196 18.78 8.33 7.95
N LEU A 197 18.11 8.88 8.96
CA LEU A 197 16.75 9.37 8.82
C LEU A 197 16.70 10.59 7.88
N LYS A 198 17.65 11.52 8.01
CA LYS A 198 17.80 12.65 7.09
C LYS A 198 17.95 12.20 5.64
N ALA A 199 18.83 11.24 5.37
CA ALA A 199 19.03 10.70 4.02
C ALA A 199 17.74 10.07 3.45
N SER A 200 16.98 9.36 4.28
CA SER A 200 15.69 8.76 3.90
C SER A 200 14.63 9.82 3.56
N ILE A 201 14.56 10.89 4.37
CA ILE A 201 13.65 12.01 4.16
C ILE A 201 14.02 12.77 2.87
N GLU A 202 15.29 13.12 2.71
CA GLU A 202 15.78 13.84 1.53
C GLU A 202 15.55 13.04 0.25
N LYS A 203 15.74 11.71 0.30
CA LYS A 203 15.43 10.81 -0.82
C LYS A 203 13.95 10.87 -1.20
N GLY A 204 13.04 10.86 -0.22
CA GLY A 204 11.60 10.98 -0.46
C GLY A 204 11.21 12.32 -1.06
N ILE A 205 11.70 13.42 -0.49
CA ILE A 205 11.44 14.78 -1.01
C ILE A 205 12.01 14.94 -2.43
N LYS A 206 13.22 14.45 -2.67
CA LYS A 206 13.86 14.49 -3.99
C LYS A 206 13.03 13.72 -5.01
N PHE A 207 12.65 12.48 -4.70
CA PHE A 207 11.79 11.67 -5.57
C PHE A 207 10.51 12.42 -5.90
N ALA A 208 9.80 12.94 -4.90
CA ALA A 208 8.57 13.70 -5.12
C ALA A 208 8.77 14.87 -6.09
N LYS A 209 9.82 15.67 -5.90
CA LYS A 209 10.12 16.84 -6.76
C LYS A 209 10.53 16.44 -8.19
N GLU A 210 11.33 15.40 -8.34
CA GLU A 210 11.78 14.89 -9.65
C GLU A 210 10.63 14.22 -10.40
N THR A 211 9.85 13.39 -9.72
CA THR A 211 8.62 12.82 -10.25
C THR A 211 7.68 13.94 -10.67
N PHE A 212 7.48 15.00 -9.88
CA PHE A 212 6.71 16.16 -10.34
C PHE A 212 7.27 16.90 -11.56
N SER A 213 8.60 16.97 -11.70
CA SER A 213 9.23 17.55 -12.90
C SER A 213 8.98 16.69 -14.14
N LEU A 214 8.75 15.40 -13.98
CA LEU A 214 8.37 14.46 -15.05
C LEU A 214 6.84 14.43 -15.26
N LEU A 215 6.06 14.74 -14.22
CA LEU A 215 4.60 14.63 -14.19
C LEU A 215 3.83 15.89 -14.59
N LEU A 216 4.50 17.04 -14.74
CA LEU A 216 3.87 18.25 -15.30
C LEU A 216 4.45 18.51 -16.71
N PRO A 217 3.74 18.14 -17.79
CA PRO A 217 2.28 18.13 -17.96
C PRO A 217 1.72 16.81 -18.52
N SER A 218 1.77 15.68 -17.80
CA SER A 218 1.33 14.39 -18.39
C SER A 218 0.43 13.50 -17.53
N ILE A 219 0.33 13.69 -16.21
CA ILE A 219 -0.58 12.85 -15.39
C ILE A 219 -1.82 13.59 -14.89
N TRP A 220 -1.81 14.92 -14.73
CA TRP A 220 -2.95 15.64 -14.12
C TRP A 220 -3.34 16.95 -14.82
N GLY A 221 -2.88 17.18 -16.06
CA GLY A 221 -3.19 18.40 -16.81
C GLY A 221 -3.17 18.19 -18.31
N ASP A 222 -4.34 18.37 -18.94
CA ASP A 222 -4.57 18.72 -20.34
C ASP A 222 -3.86 17.92 -21.46
N LEU A 223 -3.47 16.65 -21.27
CA LEU A 223 -2.83 15.93 -22.37
C LEU A 223 -3.82 15.44 -23.45
N LEU A 224 -5.11 15.42 -23.17
CA LEU A 224 -6.13 15.04 -24.15
C LEU A 224 -7.21 16.10 -24.14
N SER A 225 -7.32 16.85 -25.23
CA SER A 225 -8.34 17.88 -25.48
C SER A 225 -9.77 17.31 -25.60
N SER A 226 -9.94 16.02 -25.32
CA SER A 226 -11.20 15.30 -25.29
C SER A 226 -11.13 14.07 -24.36
N PRO A 227 -12.23 13.72 -23.68
CA PRO A 227 -12.33 12.49 -22.89
C PRO A 227 -12.03 11.24 -23.73
N THR A 228 -11.19 10.32 -23.24
CA THR A 228 -10.83 9.07 -23.95
C THR A 228 -11.61 7.85 -23.48
N GLY A 229 -12.43 7.98 -22.43
CA GLY A 229 -13.29 6.88 -21.94
C GLY A 229 -12.60 5.86 -21.03
N ARG A 230 -11.38 6.14 -20.54
CA ARG A 230 -10.66 5.31 -19.55
C ARG A 230 -11.08 5.67 -18.12
N CYS A 231 -10.84 4.77 -17.16
CA CYS A 231 -10.99 5.04 -15.72
C CYS A 231 -9.85 5.91 -15.13
N SER A 232 -9.26 6.76 -15.97
CA SER A 232 -8.28 7.80 -15.63
C SER A 232 -8.38 8.95 -16.66
N ASP A 233 -7.81 10.11 -16.34
CA ASP A 233 -7.79 11.32 -17.15
C ASP A 233 -6.64 11.37 -18.19
N GLY A 234 -5.99 10.23 -18.48
CA GLY A 234 -5.00 10.16 -19.56
C GLY A 234 -4.22 8.86 -19.66
N PHE A 235 -3.63 8.38 -18.57
CA PHE A 235 -2.76 7.19 -18.55
C PHE A 235 -3.09 6.18 -17.44
N LEU A 236 -2.82 4.90 -17.69
CA LEU A 236 -2.97 3.75 -16.80
C LEU A 236 -1.62 3.05 -16.62
N VAL A 237 -1.50 2.15 -15.64
CA VAL A 237 -0.26 1.36 -15.39
C VAL A 237 0.30 0.70 -16.66
N ILE A 238 -0.59 0.24 -17.55
CA ILE A 238 -0.20 -0.37 -18.83
C ILE A 238 0.47 0.62 -19.79
N ASP A 239 0.13 1.91 -19.73
CA ASP A 239 0.71 2.93 -20.59
C ASP A 239 2.15 3.25 -20.16
N PHE A 240 2.45 3.24 -18.86
CA PHE A 240 3.82 3.36 -18.35
C PHE A 240 4.70 2.16 -18.72
N ILE A 241 4.11 0.96 -18.77
CA ILE A 241 4.80 -0.25 -19.25
C ILE A 241 5.08 -0.14 -20.75
N ALA A 242 4.10 0.30 -21.54
CA ALA A 242 4.28 0.53 -22.97
C ALA A 242 5.38 1.57 -23.23
N GLU A 243 5.35 2.71 -22.55
CA GLU A 243 6.35 3.77 -22.65
C GLU A 243 7.76 3.27 -22.26
N PHE A 244 7.89 2.55 -21.14
CA PHE A 244 9.16 1.97 -20.70
C PHE A 244 9.75 0.99 -21.72
N LEU A 245 8.89 0.25 -22.43
CA LEU A 245 9.30 -0.71 -23.46
C LEU A 245 9.47 -0.07 -24.86
N GLY A 246 9.26 1.24 -25.00
CA GLY A 246 9.28 1.93 -26.29
C GLY A 246 8.14 1.52 -27.23
N LEU A 247 7.05 1.00 -26.68
CA LEU A 247 5.84 0.61 -27.39
C LEU A 247 4.86 1.79 -27.50
N PRO A 248 4.05 1.85 -28.57
CA PRO A 248 3.00 2.86 -28.67
C PRO A 248 2.00 2.73 -27.53
N LEU A 249 1.41 3.85 -27.13
CA LEU A 249 0.32 3.89 -26.16
C LEU A 249 -0.86 3.10 -26.69
N VAL A 250 -1.46 2.32 -25.80
CA VAL A 250 -2.64 1.53 -26.15
C VAL A 250 -3.82 2.49 -26.24
N PRO A 251 -4.66 2.52 -27.29
CA PRO A 251 -5.90 3.30 -27.32
C PRO A 251 -7.07 2.56 -26.61
N PRO A 252 -8.08 3.24 -26.06
CA PRO A 252 -9.33 2.63 -25.58
C PRO A 252 -10.23 2.16 -26.74
N TYR A 253 -10.89 1.02 -26.57
CA TYR A 253 -11.72 0.40 -27.61
C TYR A 253 -12.88 1.31 -28.05
N LEU A 254 -13.55 1.97 -27.11
CA LEU A 254 -14.72 2.82 -27.42
C LEU A 254 -14.38 4.12 -28.15
N GLU A 255 -13.13 4.59 -28.11
CA GLU A 255 -12.68 5.74 -28.91
C GLU A 255 -12.68 5.42 -30.41
N SER A 256 -12.57 4.15 -30.79
CA SER A 256 -12.61 3.71 -32.20
C SER A 256 -13.99 3.81 -32.87
N HIS A 257 -15.06 3.94 -32.08
CA HIS A 257 -16.45 3.97 -32.57
C HIS A 257 -17.07 5.38 -32.58
N SER A 258 -16.48 6.35 -31.87
CA SER A 258 -17.01 7.72 -31.77
C SER A 258 -16.56 8.63 -32.93
N ILE A 259 -15.47 8.27 -33.61
CA ILE A 259 -14.98 8.93 -34.81
C ILE A 259 -15.29 7.97 -35.97
N ASN A 260 -16.06 8.39 -36.98
CA ASN A 260 -16.40 7.61 -38.19
C ASN A 260 -15.15 7.25 -39.04
N GLN A 261 -14.14 6.64 -38.46
CA GLN A 261 -12.94 6.14 -39.12
C GLN A 261 -13.06 4.63 -39.21
N SER A 262 -13.29 4.16 -40.43
CA SER A 262 -13.12 2.76 -40.79
C SER A 262 -11.70 2.31 -40.46
N VAL A 263 -11.59 1.41 -39.49
CA VAL A 263 -10.40 0.60 -39.17
C VAL A 263 -9.21 1.43 -38.67
N GLN A 264 -9.17 1.69 -37.36
CA GLN A 264 -7.90 1.97 -36.69
C GLN A 264 -7.04 0.70 -36.65
N ASN A 265 -5.74 0.89 -36.87
CA ASN A 265 -4.75 -0.17 -36.86
C ASN A 265 -4.47 -0.63 -35.42
N PHE A 266 -5.01 -1.79 -35.01
CA PHE A 266 -4.80 -2.40 -33.68
C PHE A 266 -3.42 -3.05 -33.50
N GLU A 267 -2.48 -2.87 -34.43
CA GLU A 267 -1.11 -3.40 -34.34
C GLU A 267 -0.36 -2.99 -33.06
N GLY A 268 -0.72 -1.82 -32.49
CA GLY A 268 -0.19 -1.33 -31.21
C GLY A 268 -0.89 -1.87 -29.95
N GLY A 269 -1.95 -2.68 -30.10
CA GLY A 269 -2.82 -3.12 -29.01
C GLY A 269 -4.06 -2.22 -28.81
N VAL A 270 -4.99 -2.64 -27.96
CA VAL A 270 -6.19 -1.85 -27.57
C VAL A 270 -6.64 -2.23 -26.16
N ASN A 271 -7.25 -1.28 -25.44
CA ASN A 271 -7.73 -1.43 -24.07
C ASN A 271 -9.26 -1.48 -24.04
N PHE A 272 -9.82 -2.56 -23.49
CA PHE A 272 -11.27 -2.80 -23.41
C PHE A 272 -11.92 -2.33 -22.11
N ALA A 273 -11.13 -1.90 -21.12
CA ALA A 273 -11.64 -1.57 -19.80
C ALA A 273 -12.59 -0.36 -19.84
N VAL A 274 -13.80 -0.54 -19.30
CA VAL A 274 -14.81 0.52 -19.15
C VAL A 274 -15.08 0.78 -17.68
N VAL A 275 -15.08 2.05 -17.28
CA VAL A 275 -15.39 2.45 -15.90
C VAL A 275 -16.83 2.06 -15.52
N GLY A 276 -17.01 1.47 -14.34
CA GLY A 276 -18.32 1.01 -13.87
C GLY A 276 -18.82 -0.28 -14.53
N ALA A 277 -18.01 -0.91 -15.39
CA ALA A 277 -18.38 -2.18 -16.00
C ALA A 277 -18.45 -3.30 -14.98
N THR A 278 -19.44 -4.15 -15.14
CA THR A 278 -19.76 -5.26 -14.25
C THR A 278 -19.49 -6.59 -14.95
N THR A 279 -19.23 -7.64 -14.17
CA THR A 279 -19.11 -8.99 -14.73
C THR A 279 -20.42 -9.45 -15.38
N LEU A 280 -21.54 -9.15 -14.73
CA LEU A 280 -22.89 -9.46 -15.19
C LEU A 280 -23.44 -8.32 -16.07
N ASP A 281 -24.32 -8.67 -17.02
CA ASP A 281 -25.02 -7.70 -17.85
C ASP A 281 -26.06 -6.90 -17.04
N ALA A 282 -26.49 -5.75 -17.56
CA ALA A 282 -27.41 -4.87 -16.85
C ALA A 282 -28.77 -5.54 -16.57
N ALA A 283 -29.26 -6.43 -17.44
CA ALA A 283 -30.53 -7.11 -17.20
C ALA A 283 -30.41 -8.12 -16.04
N SER A 284 -29.28 -8.81 -15.95
CA SER A 284 -28.94 -9.68 -14.82
C SER A 284 -28.87 -8.88 -13.51
N LEU A 285 -28.30 -7.67 -13.53
CA LEU A 285 -28.23 -6.79 -12.36
C LEU A 285 -29.61 -6.23 -11.96
N GLU A 286 -30.40 -5.78 -12.94
CA GLU A 286 -31.76 -5.30 -12.73
C GLU A 286 -32.68 -6.38 -12.15
N ALA A 287 -32.55 -7.63 -12.61
CA ALA A 287 -33.27 -8.77 -12.05
C ALA A 287 -32.93 -9.05 -10.59
N MET A 288 -31.74 -8.63 -10.13
CA MET A 288 -31.29 -8.70 -8.74
C MET A 288 -31.63 -7.45 -7.92
N GLY A 289 -32.36 -6.50 -8.50
CA GLY A 289 -32.78 -5.26 -7.85
C GLY A 289 -31.70 -4.17 -7.81
N ASP A 290 -30.62 -4.33 -8.57
CA ASP A 290 -29.52 -3.36 -8.64
C ASP A 290 -29.38 -2.83 -10.07
N SER A 291 -29.73 -1.56 -10.30
CA SER A 291 -29.60 -0.96 -11.63
C SER A 291 -28.21 -0.34 -11.78
N ASN A 292 -27.36 -0.90 -12.65
CA ASN A 292 -26.10 -0.24 -13.02
C ASN A 292 -26.38 0.95 -13.94
N THR A 293 -26.53 2.14 -13.35
CA THR A 293 -26.80 3.38 -14.11
C THR A 293 -25.56 3.96 -14.78
N TYR A 294 -24.38 3.39 -14.56
CA TYR A 294 -23.11 3.96 -15.01
C TYR A 294 -22.70 3.47 -16.39
N THR A 295 -22.92 2.19 -16.71
CA THR A 295 -22.63 1.62 -18.02
C THR A 295 -23.33 0.28 -18.21
N ASN A 296 -23.63 -0.08 -19.46
CA ASN A 296 -24.09 -1.43 -19.84
C ASN A 296 -22.93 -2.28 -20.40
N ASN A 297 -21.70 -1.80 -20.40
CA ASN A 297 -20.56 -2.48 -21.04
C ASN A 297 -19.97 -3.56 -20.14
N SER A 298 -20.76 -4.60 -19.87
CA SER A 298 -20.37 -5.73 -19.01
C SER A 298 -19.12 -6.45 -19.54
N LEU A 299 -18.53 -7.31 -18.72
CA LEU A 299 -17.38 -8.13 -19.12
C LEU A 299 -17.70 -8.99 -20.35
N GLY A 300 -18.92 -9.52 -20.46
CA GLY A 300 -19.38 -10.25 -21.65
C GLY A 300 -19.27 -9.41 -22.92
N ILE A 301 -19.71 -8.15 -22.86
CA ILE A 301 -19.63 -7.20 -23.97
C ILE A 301 -18.17 -6.86 -24.31
N GLN A 302 -17.32 -6.64 -23.31
CA GLN A 302 -15.88 -6.38 -23.52
C GLN A 302 -15.16 -7.60 -24.12
N LEU A 303 -15.57 -8.82 -23.78
CA LEU A 303 -15.05 -10.05 -24.37
C LEU A 303 -15.48 -10.22 -25.83
N ASP A 304 -16.69 -9.79 -26.18
CA ASP A 304 -17.15 -9.84 -27.57
C ASP A 304 -16.40 -8.81 -28.43
N TRP A 305 -16.13 -7.61 -27.91
CA TRP A 305 -15.23 -6.64 -28.55
C TRP A 305 -13.83 -7.20 -28.77
N PHE A 306 -13.29 -7.94 -27.80
CA PHE A 306 -12.00 -8.60 -27.95
C PHE A 306 -12.04 -9.64 -29.08
N LYS A 307 -13.07 -10.50 -29.14
CA LYS A 307 -13.24 -11.50 -30.21
C LYS A 307 -13.34 -10.87 -31.60
N GLU A 308 -13.98 -9.71 -31.72
CA GLU A 308 -14.10 -8.99 -32.99
C GLU A 308 -12.75 -8.52 -33.55
N ILE A 309 -11.80 -8.16 -32.67
CA ILE A 309 -10.49 -7.67 -33.10
C ILE A 309 -9.42 -8.77 -33.23
N MET A 310 -9.66 -9.96 -32.67
CA MET A 310 -8.72 -11.09 -32.69
C MET A 310 -8.19 -11.42 -34.09
N PRO A 311 -9.00 -11.42 -35.18
CA PRO A 311 -8.51 -11.66 -36.53
C PRO A 311 -7.49 -10.63 -37.04
N TYR A 312 -7.54 -9.39 -36.53
CA TYR A 312 -6.62 -8.31 -36.91
C TYR A 312 -5.29 -8.38 -36.16
N LEU A 313 -5.30 -8.87 -34.91
CA LEU A 313 -4.09 -9.10 -34.11
C LEU A 313 -3.23 -10.28 -34.60
N SER A 314 -3.83 -11.21 -35.37
CA SER A 314 -3.13 -12.38 -35.90
C SER A 314 -2.28 -12.12 -37.15
N ASN A 315 -2.29 -10.91 -37.73
CA ASN A 315 -1.72 -10.65 -39.06
C ASN A 315 -0.42 -9.81 -39.09
N THR A 316 0.23 -9.54 -37.93
CA THR A 316 1.46 -8.73 -37.88
C THR A 316 2.75 -9.53 -37.96
N SER A 317 3.61 -9.15 -38.91
CA SER A 317 4.84 -9.82 -39.34
C SER A 317 6.08 -9.61 -38.44
N SER A 318 5.90 -9.27 -37.16
CA SER A 318 7.02 -8.98 -36.24
C SER A 318 6.95 -9.64 -34.86
N ARG A 319 6.30 -10.81 -34.73
CA ARG A 319 6.32 -11.57 -33.48
C ARG A 319 6.94 -12.96 -33.63
N LYS A 320 7.55 -13.38 -32.53
CA LYS A 320 7.78 -14.79 -32.25
C LYS A 320 6.45 -15.53 -32.35
N SER A 321 6.42 -16.66 -33.07
CA SER A 321 5.18 -17.39 -33.34
C SER A 321 4.49 -17.83 -32.05
N ILE A 322 3.18 -18.13 -32.13
CA ILE A 322 2.46 -18.79 -31.02
C ILE A 322 3.21 -20.06 -30.60
N GLU A 323 3.76 -20.83 -31.54
CA GLU A 323 4.63 -21.97 -31.25
C GLU A 323 5.86 -21.59 -30.41
N GLN A 324 6.46 -20.42 -30.64
CA GLN A 324 7.57 -19.93 -29.82
C GLN A 324 7.13 -19.45 -28.43
N VAL A 325 5.90 -18.98 -28.25
CA VAL A 325 5.37 -18.64 -26.92
C VAL A 325 4.95 -19.91 -26.17
N GLU A 326 4.33 -20.86 -26.89
CA GLU A 326 3.99 -22.19 -26.41
C GLU A 326 5.23 -22.97 -25.97
N THR A 327 6.43 -22.71 -26.50
CA THR A 327 7.67 -23.34 -25.97
C THR A 327 8.05 -22.86 -24.57
N TYR A 328 7.58 -21.69 -24.12
CA TYR A 328 7.82 -21.20 -22.76
C TYR A 328 6.77 -21.69 -21.76
N VAL A 329 5.59 -22.09 -22.23
CA VAL A 329 4.49 -22.57 -21.37
C VAL A 329 4.90 -23.84 -20.58
N PRO A 330 5.50 -24.87 -21.18
CA PRO A 330 6.03 -26.02 -20.45
C PRO A 330 7.06 -25.64 -19.40
N LEU A 331 7.97 -24.70 -19.70
CA LEU A 331 9.01 -24.27 -18.76
C LEU A 331 8.41 -23.60 -17.52
N ILE A 332 7.37 -22.78 -17.71
CA ILE A 332 6.67 -22.10 -16.62
C ILE A 332 5.84 -23.11 -15.81
N ILE A 333 5.13 -24.01 -16.49
CA ILE A 333 4.36 -25.08 -15.84
C ILE A 333 5.29 -26.00 -15.05
N GLU A 334 6.42 -26.39 -15.62
CA GLU A 334 7.40 -27.29 -14.99
C GLU A 334 8.04 -26.64 -13.76
N ALA A 335 8.34 -25.34 -13.80
CA ALA A 335 8.81 -24.61 -12.63
C ALA A 335 7.75 -24.58 -11.51
N ILE A 336 6.48 -24.37 -11.85
CA ILE A 336 5.37 -24.38 -10.88
C ILE A 336 5.15 -25.78 -10.31
N VAL A 337 5.11 -26.81 -11.16
CA VAL A 337 4.90 -28.21 -10.78
C VAL A 337 6.04 -28.71 -9.90
N SER A 338 7.29 -28.42 -10.26
CA SER A 338 8.48 -28.75 -9.45
C SER A 338 8.37 -28.14 -8.05
N SER A 339 8.02 -26.85 -7.98
CA SER A 339 7.86 -26.12 -6.72
C SER A 339 6.72 -26.69 -5.85
N ILE A 340 5.61 -27.13 -6.47
CA ILE A 340 4.50 -27.76 -5.76
C ILE A 340 4.89 -29.14 -5.22
N ASN A 341 5.55 -29.97 -6.03
CA ASN A 341 5.95 -31.32 -5.62
C ASN A 341 6.95 -31.28 -4.45
N GLU A 342 7.89 -30.35 -4.50
CA GLU A 342 8.83 -30.13 -3.39
C GLU A 342 8.10 -29.71 -2.10
N LEU A 343 7.07 -28.86 -2.21
CA LEU A 343 6.24 -28.48 -1.06
C LEU A 343 5.43 -29.65 -0.49
N ILE A 344 4.96 -30.57 -1.34
CA ILE A 344 4.26 -31.80 -0.90
C ILE A 344 5.21 -32.75 -0.17
N GLU A 345 6.43 -32.96 -0.70
CA GLU A 345 7.45 -33.80 -0.05
C GLU A 345 7.85 -33.27 1.34
N LEU A 346 7.78 -31.96 1.52
CA LEU A 346 7.99 -31.28 2.81
C LEU A 346 6.78 -31.33 3.76
N GLY A 347 5.72 -32.05 3.38
CA GLY A 347 4.55 -32.31 4.23
C GLY A 347 3.42 -31.30 4.08
N ALA A 348 3.42 -30.44 3.06
CA ALA A 348 2.28 -29.58 2.77
C ALA A 348 1.07 -30.43 2.34
N ALA A 349 0.02 -30.42 3.15
CA ALA A 349 -1.21 -31.17 2.87
C ALA A 349 -2.20 -30.41 1.97
N THR A 350 -2.01 -29.10 1.78
CA THR A 350 -2.88 -28.24 0.95
C THR A 350 -2.08 -27.06 0.40
N LEU A 351 -2.21 -26.80 -0.90
CA LEU A 351 -1.44 -25.78 -1.64
C LEU A 351 -2.36 -24.95 -2.53
N LEU A 352 -2.09 -23.65 -2.66
CA LEU A 352 -2.80 -22.72 -3.54
C LEU A 352 -1.79 -21.88 -4.34
N VAL A 353 -1.95 -21.81 -5.66
CA VAL A 353 -1.08 -21.07 -6.57
C VAL A 353 -1.89 -20.04 -7.36
N PRO A 354 -1.84 -18.74 -6.99
CA PRO A 354 -2.63 -17.71 -7.68
C PRO A 354 -1.93 -17.19 -8.95
N GLY A 355 -2.70 -16.99 -10.03
CA GLY A 355 -2.26 -16.30 -11.25
C GLY A 355 -2.34 -14.76 -11.13
N ASN A 356 -1.77 -14.04 -12.10
CA ASN A 356 -1.85 -12.57 -12.15
C ASN A 356 -3.32 -12.12 -12.25
N LEU A 357 -3.71 -11.13 -11.42
CA LEU A 357 -5.11 -10.91 -11.03
C LEU A 357 -5.99 -10.31 -12.15
N PRO A 358 -7.20 -10.84 -12.39
CA PRO A 358 -8.30 -10.06 -12.96
C PRO A 358 -8.93 -9.19 -11.85
N ILE A 359 -9.09 -7.89 -12.10
CA ILE A 359 -9.69 -6.90 -11.15
C ILE A 359 -11.17 -7.17 -10.84
N GLY A 360 -11.78 -8.22 -11.41
CA GLY A 360 -13.17 -8.63 -11.14
C GLY A 360 -13.41 -9.30 -9.78
N CYS A 361 -12.38 -9.70 -9.03
CA CYS A 361 -12.52 -10.58 -7.86
C CYS A 361 -12.36 -9.87 -6.50
N LEU A 362 -12.96 -8.69 -6.30
CA LEU A 362 -12.89 -8.03 -5.00
C LEU A 362 -13.61 -8.90 -3.93
N PRO A 363 -12.89 -9.43 -2.90
CA PRO A 363 -13.46 -10.37 -1.91
C PRO A 363 -14.59 -9.79 -1.07
N ILE A 364 -14.76 -8.47 -1.09
CA ILE A 364 -15.84 -7.77 -0.41
C ILE A 364 -17.22 -8.17 -0.93
N TYR A 365 -17.33 -8.59 -2.20
CA TYR A 365 -18.60 -9.05 -2.77
C TYR A 365 -18.93 -10.49 -2.35
N LEU A 366 -17.93 -11.37 -2.27
CA LEU A 366 -18.09 -12.73 -1.74
C LEU A 366 -18.51 -12.70 -0.26
N THR A 367 -18.00 -11.73 0.50
CA THR A 367 -18.36 -11.54 1.91
C THR A 367 -19.75 -10.92 2.08
N LYS A 368 -20.18 -10.08 1.14
CA LYS A 368 -21.46 -9.35 1.22
C LYS A 368 -22.65 -10.16 0.71
N TYR A 369 -22.40 -11.13 -0.17
CA TYR A 369 -23.42 -11.98 -0.82
C TYR A 369 -23.21 -13.47 -0.55
N GLU A 370 -22.68 -13.79 0.62
CA GLU A 370 -22.47 -15.17 1.07
C GLU A 370 -23.79 -15.95 1.05
N SER A 371 -23.79 -17.08 0.35
CA SER A 371 -24.91 -18.00 0.16
C SER A 371 -24.53 -19.42 0.61
N SER A 372 -25.49 -20.16 1.18
CA SER A 372 -25.30 -21.57 1.56
C SER A 372 -25.50 -22.55 0.39
N ASP A 373 -25.91 -22.06 -0.78
CA ASP A 373 -26.10 -22.86 -1.98
C ASP A 373 -24.80 -22.92 -2.79
N THR A 374 -24.12 -24.06 -2.72
CA THR A 374 -22.78 -24.25 -3.33
C THR A 374 -22.81 -24.26 -4.86
N THR A 375 -23.99 -24.28 -5.49
CA THR A 375 -24.12 -24.22 -6.96
C THR A 375 -24.02 -22.79 -7.52
N GLN A 376 -24.07 -21.78 -6.65
CA GLN A 376 -23.97 -20.37 -7.01
C GLN A 376 -22.52 -19.87 -7.07
N TYR A 377 -21.57 -20.72 -6.73
CA TYR A 377 -20.15 -20.44 -6.75
C TYR A 377 -19.47 -21.16 -7.91
N ASP A 378 -18.36 -20.62 -8.43
CA ASP A 378 -17.65 -21.24 -9.53
C ASP A 378 -16.88 -22.46 -9.00
N PRO A 379 -17.18 -23.68 -9.47
CA PRO A 379 -16.66 -24.90 -8.86
C PRO A 379 -15.15 -25.10 -9.03
N SER A 380 -14.48 -24.25 -9.82
CA SER A 380 -13.04 -24.30 -10.07
C SER A 380 -12.25 -23.20 -9.38
N THR A 381 -12.89 -22.07 -9.04
CA THR A 381 -12.20 -20.87 -8.56
C THR A 381 -12.72 -20.31 -7.24
N GLY A 382 -13.82 -20.86 -6.71
CA GLY A 382 -14.38 -20.45 -5.43
C GLY A 382 -15.88 -20.38 -5.50
#